data_AF-A0A4R3N4N5-F1
#
_entry.id   AF-A0A4R3N4N5-F1
#
_cell.length_a   1.000
_cell.length_b   1.000
_cell.length_c   1.000
_cell.angle_alpha   90.00
_cell.angle_beta   90.00
_cell.angle_gamma   90.00
#
_symmetry.space_group_name_H-M   'P 1'
#
loop_
_entity.id
_entity.type
_entity.pdbx_description
1 polymer ?
#
loop_
_entity_poly.entity_id
_entity_poly.type
_entity_poly.pdbx_seq_one_letter_code
_entity_poly.pdbx_strand_id
1 'polypeptide(L)' 'MAGANKGPYQPDAYPPIPTRFTRYLRTAVIWQFIRFWVIGYRVLKLMWKPHG' A
#
# COMPACT_ATOMS: atom_id res chain seq x y z
N MET A 1 -7.86 28.90 27.21
CA MET A 1 -7.08 27.66 27.45
C MET A 1 -6.71 27.10 26.08
N ALA A 2 -5.41 27.04 25.79
CA ALA A 2 -4.86 26.83 24.45
C ALA A 2 -5.27 25.47 23.87
N GLY A 3 -5.71 25.45 22.61
CA GLY A 3 -6.00 24.24 21.86
C GLY A 3 -4.76 23.37 21.76
N ALA A 4 -4.88 22.12 22.21
CA ALA A 4 -3.80 21.15 22.20
C ALA A 4 -3.39 20.80 20.76
N ASN A 5 -2.41 21.54 20.23
CA ASN A 5 -1.68 21.20 19.02
C ASN A 5 -0.83 19.94 19.31
N LYS A 6 -1.40 18.75 19.07
CA LYS A 6 -0.66 17.49 19.12
C LYS A 6 0.29 17.46 17.91
N GLY A 7 1.60 17.61 18.14
CA GLY A 7 2.60 17.57 17.07
C GLY A 7 2.62 16.21 16.35
N PRO A 8 2.91 16.17 15.04
CA PRO A 8 2.83 14.96 14.20
C PRO A 8 3.87 13.86 14.51
N TYR A 9 4.72 14.04 15.53
CA TYR A 9 5.81 13.15 15.90
C TYR A 9 5.79 12.87 17.41
N GLN A 10 4.72 12.23 17.87
CA GLN A 10 4.68 11.67 19.21
C GLN A 10 5.40 10.29 19.19
N PRO A 11 6.39 10.01 20.06
CA PRO A 11 7.07 8.71 20.12
C PRO A 11 6.13 7.53 20.38
N ASP A 12 4.96 7.83 20.93
CA ASP A 12 3.83 6.95 21.23
C ASP A 12 2.88 6.74 20.03
N ALA A 13 3.15 7.36 18.88
CA ALA A 13 2.48 7.06 17.62
C ALA A 13 2.96 5.72 17.06
N TYR A 14 2.70 4.65 17.82
CA TYR A 14 2.91 3.28 17.39
C TYR A 14 2.12 3.07 16.10
N PRO A 15 2.73 2.51 15.04
CA PRO A 15 2.00 2.26 13.82
C PRO A 15 0.77 1.41 14.15
N PRO A 16 -0.40 1.73 13.58
CA PRO A 16 -1.59 0.93 13.82
C PRO A 16 -1.27 -0.51 13.43
N ILE A 17 -1.38 -1.41 14.40
CA ILE A 17 -1.10 -2.83 14.20
C ILE A 17 -1.96 -3.27 13.02
N PRO A 18 -1.35 -3.81 11.95
CA PRO A 18 -2.07 -4.13 10.74
C PRO A 18 -3.23 -5.05 11.10
N THR A 19 -4.44 -4.65 10.70
CA THR A 19 -5.64 -5.43 10.97
C THR A 19 -5.49 -6.81 10.31
N ARG A 20 -6.24 -7.81 10.81
CA ARG A 20 -6.20 -9.18 10.27
C ARG A 20 -6.46 -9.19 8.75
N PHE A 21 -7.29 -8.26 8.27
CA PHE A 21 -7.54 -8.04 6.86
C PHE A 21 -6.29 -7.58 6.09
N THR A 22 -5.58 -6.55 6.59
CA THR A 22 -4.32 -6.09 5.98
C THR A 22 -3.25 -7.20 5.98
N ARG A 23 -3.21 -8.04 7.03
CA ARG A 23 -2.29 -9.18 7.09
C ARG A 23 -2.66 -10.29 6.11
N TYR A 24 -3.95 -10.59 5.94
CA TYR A 24 -4.44 -11.57 4.97
C TYR A 24 -4.12 -11.13 3.53
N LEU A 25 -4.38 -9.87 3.20
CA LEU A 25 -4.00 -9.30 1.90
C LEU A 25 -2.49 -9.29 1.66
N ARG A 26 -1.66 -9.31 2.70
CA ARG A 26 -0.20 -9.44 2.56
C ARG A 26 0.29 -10.89 2.42
N THR A 27 -0.46 -11.86 2.92
CA THR A 27 -0.04 -13.29 2.99
C THR A 27 -0.73 -14.19 1.96
N ALA A 28 -1.86 -13.77 1.40
CA ALA A 28 -2.59 -14.55 0.43
C ALA A 28 -1.78 -14.72 -0.87
N VAL A 29 -1.24 -15.92 -1.09
CA VAL A 29 -0.41 -16.28 -2.26
C VAL A 29 -1.16 -16.04 -3.57
N ILE A 30 -2.44 -16.43 -3.63
CA ILE A 30 -3.31 -16.18 -4.80
C ILE A 30 -3.41 -14.68 -5.10
N TRP A 31 -3.55 -13.85 -4.08
CA TRP A 31 -3.62 -12.40 -4.23
C TRP A 31 -2.28 -11.79 -4.64
N GLN A 32 -1.16 -12.33 -4.16
CA GLN A 32 0.18 -11.94 -4.60
C GLN A 32 0.37 -12.25 -6.11
N PHE A 33 -0.09 -13.40 -6.60
CA PHE A 33 -0.08 -13.72 -8.02
C PHE A 33 -0.91 -12.75 -8.86
N ILE A 34 -2.15 -12.48 -8.44
CA ILE A 34 -3.01 -11.51 -9.15
C ILE A 34 -2.32 -10.14 -9.21
N ARG A 35 -1.74 -9.67 -8.09
CA ARG A 35 -1.03 -8.39 -8.03
C ARG A 35 0.21 -8.36 -8.94
N PHE A 36 0.96 -9.46 -9.03
CA PHE A 36 2.10 -9.57 -9.93
C PHE A 36 1.67 -9.39 -11.40
N TRP A 37 0.63 -10.11 -11.83
CA TRP A 37 0.09 -10.00 -13.19
C TRP A 37 -0.48 -8.61 -13.49
N VAL A 38 -1.21 -7.99 -12.56
CA VAL A 38 -1.77 -6.64 -12.76
C VAL A 38 -0.67 -5.59 -12.92
N ILE A 39 0.40 -5.66 -12.11
CA ILE A 39 1.53 -4.74 -12.23
C ILE A 39 2.29 -5.00 -13.53
N GLY A 40 2.60 -6.26 -13.84
CA GLY A 40 3.27 -6.63 -15.09
C GLY A 40 2.50 -6.16 -16.31
N TYR A 41 1.19 -6.39 -16.34
CA TYR A 41 0.32 -5.92 -17.41
C TYR A 41 0.30 -4.39 -17.53
N ARG A 42 0.26 -3.64 -16.43
CA ARG A 42 0.33 -2.17 -16.47
C ARG A 42 1.66 -1.67 -17.02
N VAL A 43 2.78 -2.27 -16.63
CA VAL A 43 4.11 -1.91 -17.13
C VAL A 43 4.22 -2.24 -18.61
N LEU A 44 3.81 -3.44 -19.01
CA LEU A 44 3.77 -3.86 -20.42
C LEU A 44 2.89 -2.93 -21.24
N LYS A 45 1.69 -2.60 -20.77
CA LYS A 45 0.78 -1.65 -21.44
C LYS A 45 1.42 -0.26 -21.62
N LEU A 46 2.18 0.21 -20.63
CA LEU A 46 2.88 1.50 -20.70
C LEU A 46 4.02 1.45 -21.73
N MET A 47 4.79 0.36 -21.76
CA MET A 47 5.84 0.13 -22.76
C MET A 47 5.28 -0.07 -24.18
N TRP A 48 4.08 -0.65 -24.29
CA TRP A 48 3.44 -0.93 -25.57
C TRP A 48 2.78 0.31 -26.19
N LYS A 49 2.75 1.44 -25.47
CA LYS A 49 2.34 2.70 -26.08
C LYS A 49 3.40 3.06 -27.13
N PRO A 50 3.07 3.03 -28.43
CA PRO A 50 4.00 3.45 -29.45
C PRO A 50 4.30 4.94 -29.19
N HIS A 51 5.59 5.30 -29.14
CA HIS A 51 5.99 6.69 -29.28
C HIS A 51 5.80 7.06 -30.76
N GLY A 52 4.57 7.40 -31.12
CA GLY A 52 4.15 7.87 -32.43
C GLY A 52 3.20 9.05 -32.26
#